data_AF-A0A5C8SCG8-F1
#
_entry.id   AF-A0A5C8SCG8-F1
#
_cell.length_a   1.000
_cell.length_b   1.000
_cell.length_c   1.000
_cell.angle_alpha   90.00
_cell.angle_beta   90.00
_cell.angle_gamma   90.00
#
_symmetry.space_group_name_H-M   'P 1'
#
loop_
_entity.id
_entity.type
_entity.pdbx_description
1 polymer ?
#
loop_
_entity_poly.entity_id
_entity_poly.type
_entity_poly.pdbx_seq_one_letter_code
_entity_poly.pdbx_strand_id
1 'polypeptide(L)'
;ASAEAPVTLARRGGTLVVAVGAGQGAGTVTLVGFDPSHATRVARGENAGRTIAQANVVRAVSDLGRWSGQAATWETPLPAGADAAVIVQGADGRIFGAARLGPAT
;
A
#
# COMPACT_ATOMS: atom_id res chain seq x y z
N ALA A 1 21.68 13.87 2.08
CA ALA A 1 21.11 12.65 2.68
C ALA A 1 19.85 12.29 1.92
N SER A 2 19.66 11.02 1.54
CA SER A 2 18.38 10.54 1.01
C SER A 2 17.32 10.63 2.10
N ALA A 3 16.12 11.10 1.74
CA ALA A 3 14.96 11.05 2.62
C ALA A 3 14.49 9.59 2.69
N GLU A 4 14.58 8.98 3.87
CA GLU A 4 14.17 7.60 4.11
C GLU A 4 13.23 7.57 5.32
N ALA A 5 12.14 6.82 5.20
CA ALA A 5 11.13 6.65 6.21
C ALA A 5 10.89 5.15 6.42
N PRO A 6 11.30 4.55 7.57
CA PRO A 6 10.98 3.16 7.86
C PRO A 6 9.46 2.97 7.93
N VAL A 7 8.90 2.00 7.21
CA VAL A 7 7.46 1.73 7.20
C VAL A 7 7.20 0.30 7.65
N THR A 8 6.21 0.12 8.52
CA THR A 8 5.73 -1.20 8.94
C THR A 8 4.21 -1.25 8.92
N LEU A 9 3.67 -2.43 8.60
CA LEU A 9 2.26 -2.73 8.62
C LEU A 9 2.05 -3.97 9.50
N ALA A 10 1.04 -3.93 10.36
CA ALA A 10 0.64 -5.08 11.17
C ALA A 10 -0.88 -5.20 11.21
N ARG A 11 -1.39 -6.43 11.06
CA ARG A 11 -2.81 -6.72 11.24
C ARG A 11 -3.07 -7.08 12.70
N ARG A 12 -4.05 -6.41 13.31
CA ARG A 12 -4.57 -6.70 14.65
C ARG A 12 -6.07 -6.96 14.54
N GLY A 13 -6.43 -8.22 14.29
CA GLY A 13 -7.83 -8.60 14.03
C GLY A 13 -8.38 -7.95 12.75
N GLY A 14 -9.40 -7.12 12.89
CA GLY A 14 -10.03 -6.34 11.80
C GLY A 14 -9.34 -5.00 11.49
N THR A 15 -8.33 -4.64 12.29
CA THR A 15 -7.62 -3.35 12.20
C THR A 15 -6.25 -3.54 11.57
N LEU A 16 -5.89 -2.64 10.67
CA LEU A 16 -4.54 -2.45 10.16
C LEU A 16 -3.86 -1.34 10.95
N VAL A 17 -2.69 -1.63 11.50
CA VAL A 17 -1.80 -0.66 12.15
C VAL A 17 -0.68 -0.34 11.17
N VAL A 18 -0.54 0.95 10.85
CA VAL A 18 0.51 1.49 9.99
C VAL A 18 1.43 2.34 10.85
N ALA A 19 2.72 2.03 10.87
CA ALA A 19 3.71 2.84 11.57
C ALA A 19 4.79 3.31 10.59
N VAL A 20 5.04 4.62 10.61
CA VAL A 20 6.12 5.28 9.89
C VAL A 20 7.09 5.83 10.92
N GLY A 21 8.36 5.41 10.84
CA GLY A 21 9.43 5.84 11.74
C GLY A 21 9.83 7.30 11.54
N ALA A 22 10.67 7.81 12.44
CA ALA A 22 11.30 9.10 12.24
C ALA A 22 12.26 9.06 11.04
N GLY A 23 12.40 10.19 10.36
CA GLY A 23 13.18 10.30 9.12
C GLY A 23 13.31 11.76 8.67
N GLN A 24 13.83 11.95 7.46
CA GLN A 24 14.01 13.28 6.87
C GLN A 24 12.97 13.53 5.78
N GLY A 25 12.39 14.73 5.75
CA GLY A 25 11.42 15.15 4.75
C GLY A 25 9.98 15.16 5.25
N ALA A 26 9.05 15.42 4.35
CA ALA A 26 7.61 15.42 4.61
C ALA A 26 6.86 14.87 3.39
N GLY A 27 5.83 14.06 3.63
CA GLY A 27 5.09 13.38 2.58
C GLY A 27 3.69 12.95 3.00
N THR A 28 2.95 12.44 2.02
CA THR A 28 1.64 11.84 2.22
C THR A 28 1.80 10.34 2.45
N VAL A 29 1.02 9.80 3.38
CA VAL A 29 0.97 8.37 3.70
C VAL A 29 -0.27 7.79 3.03
N THR A 30 -0.05 7.03 1.97
CA THR A 30 -1.12 6.40 1.18
C THR A 30 -1.21 4.93 1.51
N LEU A 31 -2.40 4.46 1.89
CA LEU A 31 -2.73 3.05 2.02
C LEU A 31 -3.36 2.54 0.74
N VAL A 32 -2.84 1.41 0.25
CA VAL A 32 -3.28 0.71 -0.95
C VAL A 32 -3.72 -0.69 -0.54
N GLY A 33 -4.96 -1.06 -0.86
CA GLY A 33 -5.44 -2.43 -0.80
C GLY A 33 -5.40 -3.07 -2.19
N PHE A 34 -4.92 -4.30 -2.30
CA PHE A 34 -4.71 -4.95 -3.60
C PHE A 34 -4.87 -6.48 -3.54
N ASP A 35 -5.11 -7.10 -4.69
CA ASP A 35 -5.03 -8.55 -4.86
C ASP A 35 -3.65 -8.92 -5.42
N PRO A 36 -2.86 -9.78 -4.74
CA PRO A 36 -1.54 -10.18 -5.25
C PRO A 36 -1.60 -10.85 -6.62
N SER A 37 -2.70 -11.57 -6.90
CA SER A 37 -2.97 -12.19 -8.19
C SER A 37 -4.47 -12.17 -8.49
N HIS A 38 -4.82 -11.84 -9.74
CA HIS A 38 -6.17 -11.90 -10.26
C HIS A 38 -6.17 -12.45 -11.69
N ALA A 39 -7.06 -13.40 -12.00
CA ALA A 39 -7.16 -14.00 -13.31
C ALA A 39 -8.50 -13.64 -13.97
N THR A 40 -8.43 -13.02 -15.14
CA THR A 40 -9.62 -12.60 -15.88
C THR A 40 -9.75 -13.39 -17.17
N ARG A 41 -10.86 -14.10 -17.34
CA ARG A 41 -11.22 -14.74 -18.62
C ARG A 41 -11.77 -13.69 -19.57
N VAL A 42 -11.15 -13.52 -20.74
CA VAL A 42 -11.56 -12.53 -21.74
C VAL A 42 -12.57 -13.17 -22.70
N ALA A 43 -13.80 -12.69 -22.68
CA ALA A 43 -14.91 -13.27 -23.45
C ALA A 43 -14.92 -12.87 -24.94
N ARG A 44 -14.43 -11.67 -25.29
CA ARG A 44 -14.48 -11.11 -26.65
C ARG A 44 -13.31 -10.16 -26.91
N GLY A 45 -13.00 -9.92 -28.19
CA GLY A 45 -12.00 -8.95 -28.65
C GLY A 45 -10.73 -9.65 -29.15
N GLU A 46 -9.68 -8.87 -29.40
CA GLU A 46 -8.40 -9.41 -29.86
C GLU A 46 -7.79 -10.43 -28.88
N ASN A 47 -8.08 -10.28 -27.59
CA ASN A 47 -7.64 -11.21 -26.55
C ASN A 47 -8.67 -12.30 -26.19
N ALA A 48 -9.74 -12.48 -26.99
CA ALA A 48 -10.80 -13.45 -26.71
C ALA A 48 -10.24 -14.87 -26.54
N GLY A 49 -10.82 -15.60 -25.57
CA GLY A 49 -10.41 -16.99 -25.27
C GLY A 49 -9.17 -17.09 -24.38
N ARG A 50 -8.45 -15.99 -24.15
CA ARG A 50 -7.31 -15.96 -23.24
C ARG A 50 -7.77 -15.76 -21.79
N THR A 51 -7.00 -16.30 -20.86
CA THR A 51 -7.04 -15.91 -19.45
C THR A 51 -5.82 -15.05 -19.18
N ILE A 52 -6.05 -13.82 -18.70
CA ILE A 52 -4.97 -12.87 -18.39
C ILE A 52 -4.76 -12.88 -16.88
N ALA A 53 -3.55 -13.24 -16.45
CA ALA A 53 -3.13 -13.11 -15.07
C ALA A 53 -2.57 -11.70 -14.83
N GLN A 54 -3.06 -11.05 -13.79
CA GLN A 54 -2.64 -9.72 -13.35
C GLN A 54 -2.09 -9.82 -11.93
N ALA A 55 -0.93 -9.23 -11.70
CA ALA A 55 -0.34 -9.14 -10.37
C ALA A 55 -0.67 -7.81 -9.71
N ASN A 56 -0.80 -7.81 -8.38
CA ASN A 56 -0.96 -6.63 -7.53
C ASN A 56 -2.08 -5.67 -8.00
N VAL A 57 -3.27 -6.22 -8.28
CA VAL A 57 -4.41 -5.44 -8.76
C VAL A 57 -4.95 -4.58 -7.62
N VAL A 58 -4.76 -3.26 -7.71
CA VAL A 58 -5.26 -2.31 -6.72
C VAL A 58 -6.79 -2.33 -6.67
N ARG A 59 -7.32 -2.42 -5.46
CA ARG A 59 -8.77 -2.45 -5.16
C ARG A 59 -9.22 -1.24 -4.36
N ALA A 60 -8.33 -0.64 -3.58
CA ALA A 60 -8.60 0.58 -2.82
C ALA A 60 -7.35 1.44 -2.70
N VAL A 61 -7.55 2.75 -2.67
CA VAL A 61 -6.52 3.75 -2.35
C VAL A 61 -7.13 4.72 -1.34
N SER A 62 -6.42 4.99 -0.25
CA SER A 62 -6.86 5.89 0.81
C SER A 62 -5.71 6.71 1.36
N ASP A 63 -5.97 7.98 1.65
CA ASP A 63 -5.02 8.89 2.30
C ASP A 63 -5.16 8.73 3.82
N LEU A 64 -4.06 8.36 4.50
CA LEU A 64 -4.01 8.27 5.96
C LEU A 64 -3.57 9.60 6.61
N GLY A 65 -3.03 10.52 5.83
CA GLY A 65 -2.60 11.85 6.25
C GLY A 65 -1.14 12.13 5.95
N ARG A 66 -0.62 13.17 6.60
CA ARG A 66 0.74 13.66 6.36
C ARG A 66 1.72 13.12 7.41
N TRP A 67 2.93 12.84 6.94
CA TRP A 67 4.11 12.56 7.75
C TRP A 67 5.11 13.71 7.59
N SER A 68 5.67 14.22 8.68
CA SER A 68 6.53 15.41 8.71
C SER A 68 7.94 15.13 9.23
N GLY A 69 8.42 13.88 9.09
CA GLY A 69 9.72 13.44 9.59
C GLY A 69 9.70 12.89 11.01
N GLN A 70 8.63 13.13 11.77
CA GLN A 70 8.44 12.55 13.11
C GLN A 70 7.74 11.20 13.02
N ALA A 71 8.06 10.28 13.94
CA ALA A 71 7.41 8.97 13.98
C ALA A 71 5.90 9.14 14.19
N ALA A 72 5.10 8.39 13.43
CA ALA A 72 3.65 8.48 13.43
C ALA A 72 3.01 7.09 13.25
N THR A 73 1.81 6.91 13.80
CA THR A 73 1.05 5.66 13.72
C THR A 73 -0.40 5.94 13.39
N TRP A 74 -0.98 5.11 12.54
CA TRP A 74 -2.38 5.13 12.15
C TRP A 74 -3.02 3.78 12.41
N GLU A 75 -4.25 3.79 12.89
CA GLU A 75 -5.11 2.61 12.98
C GLU A 75 -6.30 2.83 12.05
N THR A 76 -6.55 1.86 11.16
CA THR A 76 -7.58 1.96 10.13
C THR A 76 -8.16 0.57 9.86
N PRO A 77 -9.43 0.45 9.41
CA PRO A 77 -9.94 -0.84 8.92
C PRO A 77 -9.05 -1.41 7.80
N LEU A 78 -9.10 -2.73 7.63
CA LEU A 78 -8.46 -3.35 6.47
C LEU A 78 -9.07 -2.81 5.16
N PRO A 79 -8.25 -2.39 4.18
CA PRO A 79 -8.75 -1.92 2.90
C PRO A 79 -9.30 -3.08 2.07
N ALA A 80 -10.05 -2.78 1.01
CA ALA A 80 -10.47 -3.79 0.05
C ALA A 80 -9.25 -4.40 -0.67
N GLY A 81 -9.29 -5.71 -0.95
CA GLY A 81 -8.19 -6.48 -1.51
C GLY A 81 -7.73 -7.59 -0.56
N ALA A 82 -7.00 -8.55 -1.10
CA ALA A 82 -6.45 -9.66 -0.30
C ALA A 82 -5.21 -9.28 0.53
N ASP A 83 -4.49 -8.22 0.14
CA ASP A 83 -3.27 -7.72 0.80
C ASP A 83 -3.26 -6.17 0.82
N ALA A 84 -2.34 -5.58 1.56
CA ALA A 84 -2.22 -4.13 1.74
C ALA A 84 -0.77 -3.65 1.65
N ALA A 85 -0.58 -2.43 1.16
CA ALA A 85 0.72 -1.74 1.13
C ALA A 85 0.55 -0.27 1.54
N VAL A 86 1.61 0.29 2.10
CA VAL A 86 1.70 1.72 2.42
C VAL A 86 2.85 2.33 1.65
N ILE A 87 2.63 3.54 1.15
CA ILE A 87 3.62 4.36 0.44
C ILE A 87 3.70 5.71 1.14
N VAL A 88 4.90 6.13 1.51
CA VAL A 88 5.20 7.49 1.98
C VAL A 88 5.83 8.26 0.84
N GLN A 89 5.11 9.26 0.31
CA GLN A 89 5.53 9.97 -0.90
C GLN A 89 5.63 11.48 -0.65
N GLY A 90 6.78 12.06 -1.01
CA GLY A 90 6.98 13.51 -1.01
C GLY A 90 6.16 14.20 -2.10
N ALA A 91 5.94 15.51 -1.94
CA ALA A 91 5.23 16.32 -2.94
C ALA A 91 5.94 16.37 -4.31
N ASP A 92 7.23 16.05 -4.35
CA ASP A 92 8.05 15.91 -5.56
C ASP A 92 7.94 14.52 -6.21
N GLY A 93 7.06 13.66 -5.70
CA GLY A 93 6.80 12.33 -6.21
C GLY A 93 7.78 11.26 -5.74
N ARG A 94 8.85 11.60 -5.01
CA ARG A 94 9.79 10.61 -4.49
C ARG A 94 9.13 9.78 -3.39
N ILE A 95 9.35 8.48 -3.42
CA ILE A 95 8.91 7.56 -2.37
C ILE A 95 10.02 7.48 -1.33
N PHE A 96 9.72 7.90 -0.09
CA PHE A 96 10.67 7.87 1.03
C PHE A 96 10.63 6.53 1.78
N GLY A 97 9.52 5.80 1.66
CA GLY A 97 9.35 4.52 2.32
C GLY A 97 8.14 3.79 1.77
N ALA A 98 8.22 2.46 1.73
CA ALA A 98 7.10 1.61 1.40
C ALA A 98 7.23 0.28 2.12
N ALA A 99 6.09 -0.31 2.46
CA ALA A 99 6.03 -1.66 2.99
C ALA A 99 4.70 -2.30 2.59
N ARG A 100 4.69 -3.64 2.56
CA ARG A 100 3.46 -4.43 2.41
C ARG A 100 3.17 -5.17 3.71
N LEU A 101 1.90 -5.48 3.92
CA LEU A 101 1.50 -6.36 5.00
C LEU A 101 2.15 -7.72 4.74
N GLY A 102 2.98 -8.17 5.69
CA GLY A 102 3.57 -9.50 5.61
C GLY A 102 2.49 -10.58 5.67
N PRO A 103 2.80 -11.83 5.25
CA PRO A 103 1.89 -12.94 5.49
C PRO A 103 1.52 -12.99 6.98
N ALA A 104 0.25 -13.28 7.29
CA ALA A 104 -0.17 -13.52 8.67
C ALA A 104 0.71 -14.66 9.22
N THR A 105 1.51 -14.36 10.24
CA THR A 105 2.27 -15.37 10.99
C THR A 105 1.35 -15.98 12.03
#